data_AF-U6D8H3-F1
#
_entry.id   AF-U6D8H3-F1
#
_cell.length_a   1.000
_cell.length_b   1.000
_cell.length_c   1.000
_cell.angle_alpha   90.00
_cell.angle_beta   90.00
_cell.angle_gamma   90.00
#
_symmetry.space_group_name_H-M   'P 1'
#
loop_
_entity.id
_entity.type
_entity.pdbx_description
1 polymer ?
#
loop_
_entity_poly.entity_id
_entity_poly.type
_entity_poly.pdbx_seq_one_letter_code
_entity_poly.pdbx_strand_id
1 'polypeptide(L)'
;GEGEEEEVDHAGRLLLRVLHVSENPAPLTVQVSPTVKDVRPFIVGAVVRGMDLKPGNALRRFLTSQTKLHEDVCEKRTAATIATHDLQAVRGPLLYTARPPQDLKIVPLGRKEVKAKDLVRQLQLEAEEHRKQKKRQNLSGLHRYLHLLDGKDSYPCLVDADGDVISFPPITNSEKTKIQKTTSALFLEVTSATSLQTCKEVMDALVLKMAEINKYTLENKEDGSLSDPDADTVSGQPPDPRGSSGAEKAGSTPLVVEQVRVLDEDGHLKVVYPSKTDLGLAAPHVTVIR
;
A
#
# COMPACT_ATOMS: atom_id res chain seq x y z
N GLY A 1 -23.85 -33.53 26.66
CA GLY A 1 -23.80 -33.55 25.19
C GLY A 1 -24.17 -32.16 24.77
N GLU A 2 -23.24 -31.34 24.29
CA GLU A 2 -22.70 -31.45 22.91
C GLU A 2 -23.87 -31.25 21.93
N GLY A 3 -23.92 -30.26 21.06
CA GLY A 3 -23.04 -29.15 20.74
C GLY A 3 -23.80 -28.46 19.63
N GLU A 4 -24.37 -27.30 19.91
CA GLU A 4 -24.85 -26.41 18.84
C GLU A 4 -23.60 -25.72 18.31
N GLU A 5 -22.94 -26.37 17.35
CA GLU A 5 -21.86 -25.78 16.59
C GLU A 5 -22.40 -24.51 15.94
N GLU A 6 -21.78 -23.39 16.30
CA GLU A 6 -21.94 -22.11 15.64
C GLU A 6 -21.69 -22.30 14.14
N GLU A 7 -22.77 -22.35 13.36
CA GLU A 7 -22.73 -22.17 11.91
C GLU A 7 -22.38 -20.69 11.65
N VAL A 8 -21.12 -20.33 11.89
CA VAL A 8 -20.61 -18.98 11.61
C VAL A 8 -20.60 -18.83 10.10
N ASP A 9 -21.54 -18.04 9.60
CA ASP A 9 -21.67 -17.65 8.20
C ASP A 9 -20.30 -17.27 7.58
N HIS A 10 -19.70 -18.24 6.87
CA HIS A 10 -18.43 -18.08 6.20
C HIS A 10 -18.54 -17.20 4.93
N ALA A 11 -19.76 -16.86 4.49
CA ALA A 11 -19.98 -16.12 3.25
C ALA A 11 -19.53 -14.64 3.32
N GLY A 12 -19.31 -14.11 4.52
CA GLY A 12 -18.92 -12.71 4.74
C GLY A 12 -17.43 -12.46 5.02
N ARG A 13 -16.56 -13.48 5.06
CA ARG A 13 -15.17 -13.31 5.53
C ARG A 13 -14.23 -12.79 4.43
N LEU A 14 -13.38 -11.82 4.80
CA LEU A 14 -12.27 -11.33 3.98
C LEU A 14 -11.21 -12.42 3.86
N LEU A 15 -10.97 -12.91 2.65
CA LEU A 15 -9.94 -13.92 2.38
C LEU A 15 -8.62 -13.25 1.97
N LEU A 16 -7.59 -13.46 2.77
CA LEU A 16 -6.20 -13.08 2.48
C LEU A 16 -5.39 -14.34 2.25
N ARG A 17 -4.75 -14.47 1.10
CA ARG A 17 -3.80 -15.57 0.84
C ARG A 17 -2.38 -15.03 0.92
N VAL A 18 -1.58 -15.53 1.86
CA VAL A 18 -0.16 -15.19 1.95
C VAL A 18 0.61 -16.09 0.98
N LEU A 19 1.40 -15.48 0.10
CA LEU A 19 2.32 -16.21 -0.77
C LEU A 19 3.72 -16.15 -0.16
N HIS A 20 4.23 -17.32 0.20
CA HIS A 20 5.58 -17.45 0.75
C HIS A 20 6.64 -17.19 -0.31
N VAL A 21 7.79 -16.65 0.10
CA VAL A 21 8.94 -16.39 -0.79
C VAL A 21 9.37 -17.65 -1.55
N SER A 22 9.25 -18.83 -0.94
CA SER A 22 9.58 -20.13 -1.55
C SER A 22 8.67 -20.51 -2.72
N GLU A 23 7.47 -19.95 -2.78
CA GLU A 23 6.47 -20.21 -3.83
C GLU A 23 6.51 -19.14 -4.93
N ASN A 24 7.28 -18.06 -4.73
CA ASN A 24 7.46 -17.00 -5.70
C ASN A 24 8.81 -17.18 -6.43
N PRO A 25 8.82 -17.37 -7.75
CA PRO A 25 10.06 -17.58 -8.51
C PRO A 25 10.95 -16.32 -8.57
N ALA A 26 10.42 -15.13 -8.31
CA ALA A 26 11.18 -13.87 -8.32
C ALA A 26 10.63 -12.90 -7.24
N PRO A 27 10.89 -13.17 -5.95
CA PRO A 27 10.38 -12.35 -4.86
C PRO A 27 11.06 -10.98 -4.85
N LEU A 28 10.28 -9.94 -4.58
CA LEU A 28 10.84 -8.60 -4.40
C LEU A 28 11.65 -8.55 -3.09
N THR A 29 12.86 -8.01 -3.16
CA THR A 29 13.75 -7.84 -2.01
C THR A 29 14.14 -6.37 -1.85
N VAL A 30 14.32 -5.95 -0.59
CA VAL A 30 14.79 -4.62 -0.22
C VAL A 30 16.10 -4.76 0.55
N GLN A 31 17.20 -4.26 0.01
CA GLN A 31 18.48 -4.18 0.70
C GLN A 31 18.54 -2.88 1.52
N VAL A 32 19.01 -2.95 2.77
CA VAL A 32 19.08 -1.81 3.69
C VAL A 32 20.51 -1.43 3.96
N SER A 33 20.87 -0.20 3.63
CA SER A 33 22.15 0.42 3.97
C SER A 33 22.20 0.87 5.43
N PRO A 34 23.35 0.78 6.13
CA PRO A 34 23.53 1.28 7.49
C PRO A 34 23.39 2.80 7.56
N THR A 35 23.50 3.52 6.43
CA THR A 35 23.34 4.98 6.39
C THR A 35 21.94 5.44 6.82
N VAL A 36 20.91 4.57 6.74
CA VAL A 36 19.56 4.92 7.24
C VAL A 36 19.44 4.87 8.75
N LYS A 37 20.42 4.32 9.47
CA LYS A 37 20.32 4.03 10.91
C LYS A 37 20.06 5.28 11.75
N ASP A 38 20.68 6.40 11.39
CA ASP A 38 20.65 7.65 12.17
C ASP A 38 19.49 8.60 11.77
N VAL A 39 18.72 8.22 10.74
CA VAL A 39 17.63 9.02 10.19
C VAL A 39 16.29 8.31 10.30
N ARG A 40 16.21 7.06 9.83
CA ARG A 40 14.97 6.27 9.78
C ARG A 40 15.29 4.77 9.57
N PRO A 41 15.69 4.04 10.63
CA PRO A 41 16.27 2.71 10.51
C PRO A 41 15.33 1.59 10.06
N PHE A 42 14.02 1.74 10.24
CA PHE A 42 13.08 0.61 10.10
C PHE A 42 12.29 0.71 8.79
N ILE A 43 12.22 -0.41 8.07
CA ILE A 43 11.41 -0.59 6.87
C ILE A 43 10.83 -2.01 6.86
N VAL A 44 9.57 -2.12 6.43
CA VAL A 44 8.93 -3.40 6.05
C VAL A 44 8.25 -3.21 4.71
N GLY A 45 8.15 -4.29 3.93
CA GLY A 45 7.49 -4.30 2.63
C GLY A 45 6.51 -5.46 2.50
N ALA A 46 5.54 -5.31 1.61
CA ALA A 46 4.64 -6.38 1.18
C ALA A 46 4.22 -6.14 -0.27
N VAL A 47 3.93 -7.19 -1.02
CA VAL A 47 3.27 -7.05 -2.33
C VAL A 47 1.83 -7.51 -2.20
N VAL A 48 0.87 -6.73 -2.67
CA VAL A 48 -0.55 -7.11 -2.72
C VAL A 48 -1.00 -7.21 -4.16
N ARG A 49 -1.53 -8.38 -4.54
CA ARG A 49 -2.11 -8.65 -5.86
C ARG A 49 -3.60 -8.95 -5.78
N GLY A 50 -4.31 -8.64 -6.86
CA GLY A 50 -5.74 -8.90 -6.98
C GLY A 50 -6.62 -7.75 -6.50
N MET A 51 -6.03 -6.59 -6.22
CA MET A 51 -6.77 -5.36 -5.94
C MET A 51 -7.41 -4.84 -7.22
N ASP A 52 -8.71 -4.57 -7.20
CA ASP A 52 -9.38 -3.86 -8.29
C ASP A 52 -9.68 -2.40 -7.95
N LEU A 53 -8.93 -1.50 -8.59
CA LEU A 53 -9.00 -0.05 -8.38
C LEU A 53 -9.76 0.69 -9.50
N LYS A 54 -10.20 -0.02 -10.55
CA LYS A 54 -10.93 0.56 -11.70
C LYS A 54 -12.34 1.07 -11.36
N PRO A 55 -13.17 0.33 -10.60
CA PRO A 55 -14.60 0.61 -10.49
C PRO A 55 -14.90 1.86 -9.67
N GLY A 56 -15.83 2.68 -10.17
CA GLY A 56 -16.37 3.84 -9.47
C GLY A 56 -15.30 4.72 -8.82
N ASN A 57 -15.34 4.78 -7.48
CA ASN A 57 -14.44 5.56 -6.63
C ASN A 57 -13.43 4.72 -5.83
N ALA A 58 -13.19 3.45 -6.20
CA ALA A 58 -12.33 2.52 -5.45
C ALA A 58 -10.93 3.08 -5.17
N LEU A 59 -10.23 3.59 -6.20
CA LEU A 59 -8.94 4.26 -6.04
C LEU A 59 -8.99 5.44 -5.06
N ARG A 60 -10.04 6.28 -5.15
CA ARG A 60 -10.20 7.43 -4.25
C ARG A 60 -10.43 6.97 -2.81
N ARG A 61 -11.25 5.93 -2.60
CA ARG A 61 -11.49 5.33 -1.27
C ARG A 61 -10.19 4.76 -0.68
N PHE A 62 -9.38 4.09 -1.50
CA PHE A 62 -8.06 3.59 -1.11
C PHE A 62 -7.12 4.73 -0.67
N LEU A 63 -6.95 5.76 -1.50
CA LEU A 63 -6.12 6.93 -1.16
C LEU A 63 -6.61 7.68 0.08
N THR A 64 -7.93 7.75 0.27
CA THR A 64 -8.54 8.36 1.47
C THR A 64 -8.25 7.52 2.70
N SER A 65 -8.36 6.19 2.60
CA SER A 65 -8.03 5.27 3.69
C SER A 65 -6.55 5.34 4.06
N GLN A 66 -5.65 5.40 3.08
CA GLN A 66 -4.22 5.59 3.33
C GLN A 66 -3.94 6.92 4.05
N THR A 67 -4.60 8.00 3.62
CA THR A 67 -4.47 9.32 4.28
C THR A 67 -4.96 9.27 5.73
N LYS A 68 -6.08 8.59 5.99
CA LYS A 68 -6.60 8.39 7.34
C LYS A 68 -5.64 7.58 8.21
N LEU A 69 -5.07 6.50 7.69
CA LEU A 69 -4.03 5.73 8.41
C LEU A 69 -2.78 6.57 8.70
N HIS A 70 -2.40 7.47 7.79
CA HIS A 70 -1.33 8.43 8.04
C HIS A 70 -1.64 9.40 9.17
N GLU A 71 -2.88 9.87 9.27
CA GLU A 71 -3.32 10.81 10.31
C GLU A 71 -3.43 10.14 11.68
N ASP A 72 -4.01 8.93 11.71
CA ASP A 72 -4.33 8.20 12.93
C ASP A 72 -3.14 7.35 13.40
N VAL A 73 -2.94 6.17 12.78
CA VAL A 73 -1.98 5.15 13.24
C VAL A 73 -0.53 5.57 13.04
N CYS A 74 -0.25 6.41 12.03
CA CYS A 74 1.11 6.89 11.77
C CYS A 74 1.45 8.22 12.46
N GLU A 75 0.57 8.74 13.32
CA GLU A 75 0.72 10.02 14.02
C GLU A 75 1.03 11.20 13.06
N LYS A 76 0.29 11.34 11.95
CA LYS A 76 0.54 12.37 10.92
C LYS A 76 1.95 12.26 10.31
N ARG A 77 2.35 11.02 10.04
CA ARG A 77 3.63 10.59 9.47
C ARG A 77 4.87 10.72 10.38
N THR A 78 4.69 11.08 11.65
CA THR A 78 5.83 11.19 12.59
C THR A 78 6.30 9.83 13.09
N ALA A 79 5.38 8.93 13.42
CA ALA A 79 5.71 7.60 13.91
C ALA A 79 6.06 6.63 12.78
N ALA A 80 5.29 6.64 11.69
CA ALA A 80 5.49 5.78 10.52
C ALA A 80 5.13 6.49 9.21
N THR A 81 5.50 5.94 8.08
CA THR A 81 5.09 6.46 6.77
C THR A 81 4.82 5.30 5.85
N ILE A 82 3.57 5.23 5.39
CA ILE A 82 3.12 4.32 4.34
C ILE A 82 3.42 4.94 2.98
N ALA A 83 4.06 4.19 2.09
CA ALA A 83 4.05 4.49 0.66
C ALA A 83 3.55 3.28 -0.14
N THR A 84 2.93 3.57 -1.28
CA THR A 84 2.26 2.59 -2.13
C THR A 84 2.69 2.85 -3.57
N HIS A 85 3.15 1.80 -4.23
CA HIS A 85 3.78 1.85 -5.53
C HIS A 85 3.07 0.90 -6.48
N ASP A 86 2.90 1.30 -7.75
CA ASP A 86 2.52 0.36 -8.80
C ASP A 86 3.66 -0.62 -9.03
N LEU A 87 3.44 -1.91 -8.74
CA LEU A 87 4.47 -2.93 -8.83
C LEU A 87 5.03 -3.06 -10.25
N GLN A 88 4.22 -2.82 -11.29
CA GLN A 88 4.68 -2.96 -12.68
C GLN A 88 5.76 -1.92 -13.05
N ALA A 89 5.72 -0.76 -12.39
CA ALA A 89 6.67 0.32 -12.57
C ALA A 89 7.91 0.22 -11.67
N VAL A 90 7.91 -0.72 -10.71
CA VAL A 90 9.02 -0.95 -9.79
C VAL A 90 9.99 -1.97 -10.39
N ARG A 91 11.30 -1.68 -10.31
CA ARG A 91 12.37 -2.60 -10.71
C ARG A 91 13.17 -3.05 -9.49
N GLY A 92 13.14 -4.35 -9.20
CA GLY A 92 13.91 -4.94 -8.10
C GLY A 92 15.29 -5.45 -8.55
N PRO A 93 16.22 -5.69 -7.60
CA PRO A 93 16.11 -5.47 -6.16
C PRO A 93 16.06 -3.98 -5.78
N LEU A 94 15.45 -3.67 -4.64
CA LEU A 94 15.33 -2.31 -4.13
C LEU A 94 16.43 -2.00 -3.12
N LEU A 95 16.88 -0.75 -3.05
CA LEU A 95 17.86 -0.27 -2.09
C LEU A 95 17.26 0.82 -1.21
N TYR A 96 17.11 0.55 0.09
CA TYR A 96 16.77 1.53 1.10
C TYR A 96 18.05 2.12 1.70
N THR A 97 18.32 3.40 1.43
CA THR A 97 19.56 4.07 1.81
C THR A 97 19.30 5.52 2.21
N ALA A 98 20.28 6.18 2.84
CA ALA A 98 20.25 7.61 3.06
C ALA A 98 21.31 8.30 2.19
N ARG A 99 20.91 9.40 1.54
CA ARG A 99 21.79 10.21 0.67
C ARG A 99 21.80 11.68 1.12
N PRO A 100 22.89 12.43 0.87
CA PRO A 100 22.89 13.86 1.11
C PRO A 100 21.75 14.58 0.36
N PRO A 101 21.08 15.58 0.97
CA PRO A 101 19.93 16.28 0.37
C PRO A 101 20.19 16.92 -1.01
N GLN A 102 21.46 17.17 -1.32
CA GLN A 102 21.93 17.82 -2.54
C GLN A 102 22.16 16.85 -3.72
N ASP A 103 22.30 15.55 -3.42
CA ASP A 103 22.55 14.48 -4.39
C ASP A 103 21.29 13.64 -4.65
N LEU A 104 20.33 13.67 -3.72
CA LEU A 104 19.05 13.00 -3.85
C LEU A 104 18.13 13.82 -4.80
N LYS A 105 17.85 13.24 -5.97
CA LYS A 105 16.85 13.74 -6.94
C LYS A 105 15.66 12.81 -6.97
N ILE A 106 14.47 13.38 -7.08
CA ILE A 106 13.21 12.63 -7.21
C ILE A 106 12.27 13.41 -8.14
N VAL A 107 11.41 12.68 -8.87
CA VAL A 107 10.24 13.24 -9.55
C VAL A 107 9.03 13.02 -8.64
N PRO A 108 8.70 13.94 -7.73
CA PRO A 108 7.65 13.72 -6.75
C PRO A 108 6.26 13.77 -7.42
N LEU A 109 5.26 13.18 -6.76
CA LEU A 109 3.91 13.16 -7.29
C LEU A 109 3.40 14.55 -7.71
N GLY A 110 2.96 14.67 -8.96
CA GLY A 110 2.36 15.89 -9.52
C GLY A 110 3.32 17.06 -9.70
N ARG A 111 4.64 16.87 -9.60
CA ARG A 111 5.64 17.92 -9.88
C ARG A 111 6.74 17.42 -10.82
N LYS A 112 7.62 18.33 -11.22
CA LYS A 112 8.82 18.02 -12.02
C LYS A 112 9.96 17.52 -11.14
N GLU A 113 10.97 16.93 -11.78
CA GLU A 113 12.20 16.52 -11.09
C GLU A 113 12.78 17.68 -10.26
N VAL A 114 13.12 17.38 -9.01
CA VAL A 114 13.64 18.35 -8.06
C VAL A 114 14.60 17.65 -7.08
N LYS A 115 15.54 18.41 -6.54
CA LYS A 115 16.41 17.93 -5.46
C LYS A 115 15.65 17.86 -4.14
N ALA A 116 16.00 16.90 -3.29
CA ALA A 116 15.32 16.69 -2.01
C ALA A 116 15.32 17.93 -1.12
N LYS A 117 16.47 18.63 -1.04
CA LYS A 117 16.60 19.87 -0.27
C LYS A 117 15.62 20.95 -0.72
N ASP A 118 15.50 21.15 -2.04
CA ASP A 118 14.62 22.15 -2.62
C ASP A 118 13.15 21.77 -2.43
N LEU A 119 12.82 20.49 -2.59
CA LEU A 119 11.47 19.98 -2.36
C LEU A 119 11.02 20.19 -0.91
N VAL A 120 11.84 19.81 0.07
CA VAL A 120 11.52 19.99 1.49
C VAL A 120 11.30 21.47 1.80
N ARG A 121 12.19 22.36 1.33
CA ARG A 121 12.04 23.81 1.50
C ARG A 121 10.76 24.35 0.88
N GLN A 122 10.42 23.94 -0.35
CA GLN A 122 9.19 24.37 -1.02
C GLN A 122 7.95 23.94 -0.23
N LEU A 123 7.88 22.68 0.20
CA LEU A 123 6.75 22.17 0.98
C LEU A 123 6.62 22.84 2.34
N GLN A 124 7.74 23.17 3.00
CA GLN A 124 7.75 23.93 4.25
C GLN A 124 7.18 25.34 4.06
N LEU A 125 7.59 26.04 3.00
CA LEU A 125 7.05 27.37 2.67
C LEU A 125 5.55 27.32 2.36
N GLU A 126 5.10 26.36 1.54
CA GLU A 126 3.67 26.14 1.25
C GLU A 126 2.88 25.85 2.54
N ALA A 127 3.43 25.03 3.44
CA ALA A 127 2.82 24.72 4.73
C ALA A 127 2.69 25.96 5.63
N GLU A 128 3.69 26.84 5.65
CA GLU A 128 3.68 28.10 6.39
C GLU A 128 2.70 29.11 5.80
N GLU A 129 2.63 29.24 4.48
CA GLU A 129 1.68 30.10 3.80
C GLU A 129 0.24 29.66 4.07
N HIS A 130 -0.03 28.35 3.99
CA HIS A 130 -1.32 27.79 4.35
C HIS A 130 -1.69 28.06 5.82
N ARG A 131 -0.73 28.02 6.74
CA ARG A 131 -0.95 28.40 8.15
C ARG A 131 -1.34 29.88 8.26
N LYS A 132 -0.60 30.77 7.58
CA LYS A 132 -0.85 32.21 7.56
C LYS A 132 -2.22 32.55 6.99
N GLN A 133 -2.59 31.96 5.84
CA GLN A 133 -3.91 32.15 5.21
C GLN A 133 -5.06 31.70 6.11
N LYS A 134 -4.91 30.54 6.78
CA LYS A 134 -5.96 30.02 7.69
C LYS A 134 -5.97 30.69 9.07
N LYS A 135 -5.14 31.73 9.30
CA LYS A 135 -4.97 32.45 10.58
C LYS A 135 -4.77 31.52 11.78
N ARG A 136 -4.11 30.38 11.57
CA ARG A 136 -3.84 29.40 12.65
C ARG A 136 -2.56 29.79 13.38
N GLN A 137 -2.58 29.76 14.71
CA GLN A 137 -1.37 30.01 15.51
C GLN A 137 -0.31 28.93 15.27
N ASN A 138 -0.73 27.66 15.21
CA ASN A 138 0.17 26.51 15.03
C ASN A 138 0.16 25.98 13.58
N LEU A 139 1.31 25.45 13.12
CA LEU A 139 1.35 24.64 11.92
C LEU A 139 0.34 23.50 12.08
N SER A 140 -0.43 23.19 11.03
CA SER A 140 -1.29 22.01 11.06
C SER A 140 -0.43 20.82 11.43
N GLY A 141 -0.84 20.01 12.41
CA GLY A 141 -0.08 18.81 12.78
C GLY A 141 0.21 17.91 11.57
N LEU A 142 -0.60 18.04 10.52
CA LEU A 142 -0.42 17.40 9.23
C LEU A 142 0.92 17.75 8.54
N HIS A 143 1.54 18.90 8.79
CA HIS A 143 2.80 19.31 8.16
C HIS A 143 4.02 19.13 9.06
N ARG A 144 3.84 18.62 10.29
CA ARG A 144 4.94 18.41 11.24
C ARG A 144 6.02 17.47 10.67
N TYR A 145 5.62 16.51 9.83
CA TYR A 145 6.55 15.57 9.23
C TYR A 145 7.60 16.24 8.32
N LEU A 146 7.32 17.42 7.76
CA LEU A 146 8.27 18.17 6.92
C LEU A 146 9.49 18.66 7.70
N HIS A 147 9.37 18.80 9.02
CA HIS A 147 10.44 19.25 9.90
C HIS A 147 11.24 18.09 10.53
N LEU A 148 10.83 16.83 10.31
CA LEU A 148 11.54 15.66 10.85
C LEU A 148 12.94 15.49 10.25
N LEU A 149 13.17 16.09 9.09
CA LEU A 149 14.43 16.05 8.37
C LEU A 149 15.27 17.34 8.55
N ASP A 150 14.82 18.27 9.40
CA ASP A 150 15.56 19.53 9.64
C ASP A 150 16.88 19.24 10.35
N GLY A 151 17.97 19.80 9.83
CA GLY A 151 19.31 19.64 10.39
C GLY A 151 19.95 18.26 10.18
N LYS A 152 19.31 17.35 9.43
CA LYS A 152 19.89 16.05 9.08
C LYS A 152 20.82 16.17 7.87
N ASP A 153 22.02 15.59 7.96
CA ASP A 153 23.01 15.59 6.88
C ASP A 153 22.67 14.63 5.73
N SER A 154 21.76 13.68 5.97
CA SER A 154 21.33 12.68 5.00
C SER A 154 19.83 12.43 5.11
N TYR A 155 19.20 12.15 3.97
CA TYR A 155 17.77 11.92 3.83
C TYR A 155 17.52 10.48 3.35
N PRO A 156 16.58 9.74 3.96
CA PRO A 156 16.29 8.37 3.57
C PRO A 156 15.56 8.35 2.23
N CYS A 157 15.89 7.38 1.38
CA CYS A 157 15.23 7.13 0.12
C CYS A 157 15.17 5.64 -0.20
N LEU A 158 14.16 5.27 -0.98
CA LEU A 158 14.08 3.96 -1.61
C LEU A 158 14.42 4.13 -3.10
N VAL A 159 15.37 3.34 -3.55
CA VAL A 159 15.93 3.38 -4.91
C VAL A 159 15.62 2.05 -5.60
N ASP A 160 15.21 2.11 -6.86
CA ASP A 160 14.99 0.92 -7.68
C ASP A 160 16.28 0.44 -8.37
N ALA A 161 16.21 -0.70 -9.06
CA ALA A 161 17.35 -1.28 -9.77
C ALA A 161 17.83 -0.43 -10.97
N ASP A 162 17.00 0.50 -11.47
CA ASP A 162 17.41 1.47 -12.51
C ASP A 162 18.21 2.64 -11.91
N GLY A 163 18.28 2.74 -10.57
CA GLY A 163 18.94 3.82 -9.84
C GLY A 163 18.05 5.02 -9.53
N ASP A 164 16.77 4.95 -9.87
CA ASP A 164 15.79 6.01 -9.66
C ASP A 164 15.25 5.99 -8.23
N VAL A 165 15.07 7.17 -7.64
CA VAL A 165 14.40 7.29 -6.33
C VAL A 165 12.90 7.15 -6.51
N ILE A 166 12.34 6.07 -5.97
CA ILE A 166 10.90 5.78 -6.04
C ILE A 166 10.14 6.25 -4.80
N SER A 167 10.83 6.42 -3.67
CA SER A 167 10.25 6.94 -2.43
C SER A 167 11.24 7.82 -1.67
N PHE A 168 10.74 8.91 -1.08
CA PHE A 168 11.47 9.79 -0.18
C PHE A 168 10.68 9.96 1.14
N PRO A 169 10.77 9.00 2.08
CA PRO A 169 10.08 9.09 3.36
C PRO A 169 10.64 10.20 4.27
N PRO A 170 9.82 10.86 5.11
CA PRO A 170 8.35 10.80 5.20
C PRO A 170 7.63 11.73 4.20
N ILE A 171 8.34 12.28 3.21
CA ILE A 171 7.90 13.41 2.40
C ILE A 171 6.93 12.97 1.30
N THR A 172 7.38 12.16 0.35
CA THR A 172 6.60 11.82 -0.84
C THR A 172 7.12 10.58 -1.56
N ASN A 173 6.30 10.02 -2.43
CA ASN A 173 6.66 9.00 -3.41
C ASN A 173 6.87 9.60 -4.81
N SER A 174 7.45 8.81 -5.70
CA SER A 174 7.77 9.21 -7.07
C SER A 174 6.59 9.03 -8.02
N GLU A 175 6.45 9.96 -8.99
CA GLU A 175 5.51 9.88 -10.10
C GLU A 175 5.73 8.61 -10.95
N LYS A 176 6.98 8.11 -11.03
CA LYS A 176 7.33 6.88 -11.76
C LYS A 176 6.51 5.68 -11.31
N THR A 177 6.25 5.58 -10.01
CA THR A 177 5.58 4.43 -9.37
C THR A 177 4.16 4.75 -8.91
N LYS A 178 3.56 5.81 -9.46
CA LYS A 178 2.23 6.26 -9.06
C LYS A 178 1.17 5.20 -9.38
N ILE A 179 0.35 4.89 -8.39
CA ILE A 179 -0.80 4.01 -8.58
C ILE A 179 -1.87 4.67 -9.44
N GLN A 180 -2.48 3.88 -10.30
CA GLN A 180 -3.54 4.28 -11.22
C GLN A 180 -4.74 3.36 -11.05
N LYS A 181 -5.84 3.68 -11.73
CA LYS A 181 -7.02 2.81 -11.77
C LYS A 181 -6.69 1.44 -12.36
N THR A 182 -5.73 1.38 -13.28
CA THR A 182 -5.29 0.15 -13.96
C THR A 182 -4.35 -0.72 -13.13
N THR A 183 -3.81 -0.21 -12.02
CA THR A 183 -2.90 -0.94 -11.15
C THR A 183 -3.62 -2.12 -10.49
N SER A 184 -3.09 -3.33 -10.70
CA SER A 184 -3.62 -4.58 -10.15
C SER A 184 -2.70 -5.25 -9.12
N ALA A 185 -1.45 -4.80 -9.05
CA ALA A 185 -0.44 -5.25 -8.11
C ALA A 185 0.26 -4.05 -7.49
N LEU A 186 0.31 -4.00 -6.17
CA LEU A 186 0.88 -2.89 -5.42
C LEU A 186 2.07 -3.38 -4.60
N PHE A 187 3.17 -2.67 -4.67
CA PHE A 187 4.22 -2.77 -3.66
C PHE A 187 3.91 -1.76 -2.54
N LEU A 188 3.83 -2.26 -1.32
CA LEU A 188 3.61 -1.50 -0.11
C LEU A 188 4.92 -1.41 0.65
N GLU A 189 5.27 -0.22 1.11
CA GLU A 189 6.34 -0.02 2.09
C GLU A 189 5.82 0.76 3.30
N VAL A 190 6.35 0.42 4.47
CA VAL A 190 6.17 1.20 5.69
C VAL A 190 7.52 1.43 6.33
N THR A 191 7.88 2.70 6.51
CA THR A 191 9.12 3.12 7.17
C THR A 191 8.83 3.80 8.49
N SER A 192 9.70 3.65 9.49
CA SER A 192 9.55 4.27 10.80
C SER A 192 10.90 4.69 11.39
N ALA A 193 10.88 5.76 12.17
CA ALA A 193 12.01 6.18 12.98
C ALA A 193 11.98 5.59 14.40
N THR A 194 10.83 5.05 14.84
CA THR A 194 10.60 4.64 16.24
C THR A 194 10.83 3.15 16.46
N SER A 195 10.16 2.28 15.71
CA SER A 195 10.29 0.83 15.89
C SER A 195 9.87 0.02 14.67
N LEU A 196 10.42 -1.20 14.56
CA LEU A 196 9.98 -2.18 13.57
C LEU A 196 8.55 -2.67 13.84
N GLN A 197 8.15 -2.71 15.12
CA GLN A 197 6.81 -3.15 15.51
C GLN A 197 5.73 -2.19 14.97
N THR A 198 5.96 -0.87 15.08
CA THR A 198 5.10 0.15 14.50
C THR A 198 4.96 -0.02 12.98
N CYS A 199 6.06 -0.35 12.28
CA CYS A 199 6.00 -0.65 10.85
C CYS A 199 5.06 -1.82 10.52
N LYS A 200 5.17 -2.91 11.29
CA LYS A 200 4.35 -4.12 11.11
C LYS A 200 2.87 -3.85 11.39
N GLU A 201 2.55 -3.20 12.50
CA GLU A 201 1.17 -2.85 12.87
C GLU A 201 0.48 -1.94 11.84
N VAL A 202 1.22 -0.96 11.32
CA VAL A 202 0.73 -0.06 10.26
C VAL A 202 0.53 -0.81 8.95
N MET A 203 1.45 -1.73 8.59
CA MET A 203 1.31 -2.57 7.39
C MET A 203 0.12 -3.53 7.51
N ASP A 204 -0.06 -4.13 8.68
CA ASP A 204 -1.20 -4.98 9.04
C ASP A 204 -2.52 -4.23 8.84
N ALA A 205 -2.64 -3.03 9.42
CA ALA A 205 -3.81 -2.16 9.27
C ALA A 205 -4.07 -1.75 7.81
N LEU A 206 -3.01 -1.48 7.04
CA LEU A 206 -3.11 -1.14 5.62
C LEU A 206 -3.65 -2.31 4.79
N VAL A 207 -3.09 -3.50 4.97
CA VAL A 207 -3.53 -4.71 4.24
C VAL A 207 -4.98 -5.05 4.58
N LEU A 208 -5.39 -4.92 5.84
CA LEU A 208 -6.80 -5.08 6.23
C LEU A 208 -7.71 -4.09 5.50
N LYS A 209 -7.36 -2.80 5.48
CA LYS A 209 -8.15 -1.78 4.79
C LYS A 209 -8.23 -2.02 3.28
N MET A 210 -7.16 -2.54 2.68
CA MET A 210 -7.16 -2.98 1.28
C MET A 210 -8.17 -4.11 1.05
N ALA A 211 -8.20 -5.11 1.94
CA ALA A 211 -9.17 -6.20 1.87
C ALA A 211 -10.63 -5.71 1.99
N GLU A 212 -10.92 -4.86 2.98
CA GLU A 212 -12.24 -4.26 3.15
C GLU A 212 -12.70 -3.48 1.91
N ILE A 213 -11.81 -2.68 1.32
CA ILE A 213 -12.11 -1.89 0.12
C ILE A 213 -12.34 -2.78 -1.10
N ASN A 214 -11.53 -3.83 -1.26
CA ASN A 214 -11.67 -4.77 -2.37
C ASN A 214 -12.99 -5.53 -2.27
N LYS A 215 -13.33 -6.05 -1.08
CA LYS A 215 -14.62 -6.71 -0.84
C LYS A 215 -15.81 -5.80 -1.15
N TYR A 216 -15.82 -4.58 -0.61
CA TYR A 216 -16.88 -3.61 -0.90
C TYR A 216 -17.00 -3.34 -2.41
N THR A 217 -15.86 -3.24 -3.11
CA THR A 217 -15.86 -2.99 -4.56
C THR A 217 -16.44 -4.17 -5.34
N LEU A 218 -16.23 -5.40 -4.89
CA LEU A 218 -16.81 -6.60 -5.51
C LEU A 218 -18.31 -6.68 -5.25
N GLU A 219 -18.76 -6.49 -4.00
CA GLU A 219 -20.18 -6.53 -3.63
C GLU A 219 -21.00 -5.47 -4.38
N ASN A 220 -20.50 -4.24 -4.48
CA ASN A 220 -21.21 -3.14 -5.18
C ASN A 220 -21.08 -3.20 -6.71
N LYS A 221 -20.30 -4.12 -7.27
CA LYS A 221 -20.34 -4.40 -8.71
C LYS A 221 -21.52 -5.28 -9.07
N GLU A 222 -21.87 -6.22 -8.20
CA GLU A 222 -22.94 -7.19 -8.43
C GLU A 222 -24.33 -6.52 -8.39
N ASP A 223 -24.49 -5.46 -7.59
CA ASP A 223 -25.71 -4.62 -7.59
C ASP A 223 -25.81 -3.64 -8.78
N GLY A 224 -24.70 -3.40 -9.50
CA GLY A 224 -24.64 -2.44 -10.60
C GLY A 224 -24.99 -3.00 -11.98
N SER A 225 -25.26 -4.30 -12.11
CA SER A 225 -25.57 -4.94 -13.40
C SER A 225 -27.07 -5.10 -13.70
N LEU A 226 -27.94 -4.39 -12.99
CA LEU A 226 -29.39 -4.40 -13.22
C LEU A 226 -29.90 -2.99 -13.59
N SER A 227 -29.54 -2.50 -14.77
CA SER A 227 -30.40 -1.59 -15.56
C SER A 227 -29.68 -1.16 -16.85
N ASP A 228 -30.06 -1.77 -17.96
CA ASP A 228 -30.20 -1.05 -19.23
C ASP A 228 -31.31 -1.76 -20.04
N PRO A 229 -32.58 -1.31 -19.96
CA PRO A 229 -33.64 -1.83 -20.80
C PRO A 229 -33.78 -0.90 -22.01
N ASP A 230 -32.80 -0.90 -22.92
CA ASP A 230 -32.95 -0.30 -24.24
C ASP A 230 -32.04 -0.98 -25.26
N ALA A 231 -32.52 -2.10 -25.80
CA ALA A 231 -32.14 -2.56 -27.12
C ALA A 231 -33.36 -3.22 -27.77
N ASP A 232 -33.92 -2.50 -28.73
CA ASP A 232 -35.08 -2.85 -29.53
C ASP A 232 -34.99 -4.24 -30.19
N THR A 233 -36.15 -4.87 -30.23
CA THR A 233 -36.51 -6.14 -30.88
C THR A 233 -36.06 -6.30 -32.34
N VAL A 234 -35.70 -7.53 -32.75
CA VAL A 234 -36.35 -8.30 -33.86
C VAL A 234 -35.79 -9.75 -34.00
N SER A 235 -36.73 -10.71 -34.07
CA SER A 235 -36.73 -12.09 -34.64
C SER A 235 -35.77 -13.20 -34.18
N GLY A 236 -36.30 -14.11 -33.34
CA GLY A 236 -36.90 -15.38 -33.82
C GLY A 236 -36.04 -16.66 -33.92
N GLN A 237 -36.09 -17.54 -32.91
CA GLN A 237 -36.16 -19.02 -33.05
C GLN A 237 -36.40 -19.73 -31.68
N PRO A 238 -37.13 -20.86 -31.61
CA PRO A 238 -37.47 -21.55 -30.36
C PRO A 238 -36.36 -22.52 -29.88
N PRO A 239 -36.41 -23.00 -28.62
CA PRO A 239 -35.27 -23.59 -27.92
C PRO A 239 -35.20 -25.11 -28.09
N ASP A 240 -33.97 -25.65 -28.09
CA ASP A 240 -33.73 -27.07 -27.80
C ASP A 240 -32.81 -27.20 -26.57
N PRO A 241 -33.15 -28.06 -25.59
CA PRO A 241 -32.43 -28.17 -24.33
C PRO A 241 -31.43 -29.32 -24.38
N ARG A 242 -30.16 -29.07 -24.05
CA ARG A 242 -29.25 -30.00 -23.33
C ARG A 242 -27.83 -29.46 -23.31
N GLY A 243 -27.31 -29.26 -22.10
CA GLY A 243 -25.93 -29.58 -21.78
C GLY A 243 -25.04 -28.41 -21.40
N SER A 244 -24.58 -28.46 -20.15
CA SER A 244 -23.32 -27.89 -19.67
C SER A 244 -23.25 -26.38 -19.46
N SER A 245 -23.30 -25.96 -18.20
CA SER A 245 -22.05 -25.65 -17.48
C SER A 245 -22.36 -25.33 -16.03
N GLY A 246 -21.56 -25.87 -15.12
CA GLY A 246 -21.73 -25.73 -13.69
C GLY A 246 -21.76 -24.25 -13.29
N ALA A 247 -22.68 -23.93 -12.39
CA ALA A 247 -22.62 -22.73 -11.60
C ALA A 247 -21.34 -22.79 -10.75
N GLU A 248 -20.25 -22.25 -11.27
CA GLU A 248 -19.17 -21.77 -10.43
C GLU A 248 -19.76 -20.64 -9.59
N LYS A 249 -20.11 -20.96 -8.34
CA LYS A 249 -20.34 -19.97 -7.29
C LYS A 249 -19.22 -18.93 -7.41
N ALA A 250 -19.58 -17.67 -7.61
CA ALA A 250 -18.66 -16.53 -7.60
C ALA A 250 -17.99 -16.42 -6.22
N GLY A 251 -16.96 -17.24 -5.99
CA GLY A 251 -16.11 -17.17 -4.83
C GLY A 251 -15.24 -15.93 -4.98
N SER A 252 -15.38 -15.00 -4.04
CA SER A 252 -14.49 -13.84 -3.89
C SER A 252 -13.04 -14.27 -4.06
N THR A 253 -12.40 -13.85 -5.16
CA THR A 253 -10.98 -14.18 -5.39
C THR A 253 -10.15 -13.52 -4.28
N PRO A 254 -9.38 -14.29 -3.50
CA PRO A 254 -8.67 -13.76 -2.34
C PRO A 254 -7.61 -12.75 -2.77
N LEU A 255 -7.42 -11.70 -1.97
CA LEU A 255 -6.25 -10.85 -2.14
C LEU A 255 -5.00 -11.65 -1.78
N VAL A 256 -4.01 -11.63 -2.67
CA VAL A 256 -2.75 -12.32 -2.45
C VAL A 256 -1.73 -11.35 -1.88
N VAL A 257 -1.15 -11.67 -0.72
CA VAL A 257 -0.11 -10.90 -0.05
C VAL A 257 1.21 -11.66 -0.16
N GLU A 258 2.11 -11.20 -1.02
CA GLU A 258 3.43 -11.82 -1.17
C GLU A 258 4.42 -11.26 -0.16
N GLN A 259 5.23 -12.16 0.38
CA GLN A 259 6.30 -11.81 1.30
C GLN A 259 7.40 -11.00 0.60
N VAL A 260 7.82 -9.90 1.25
CA VAL A 260 9.01 -9.15 0.85
C VAL A 260 10.09 -9.36 1.90
N ARG A 261 11.31 -9.66 1.43
CA ARG A 261 12.48 -9.81 2.30
C ARG A 261 13.26 -8.51 2.36
N VAL A 262 13.54 -8.06 3.57
CA VAL A 262 14.44 -6.95 3.84
C VAL A 262 15.77 -7.52 4.29
N LEU A 263 16.82 -7.22 3.56
CA LEU A 263 18.18 -7.73 3.76
C LEU A 263 19.09 -6.61 4.26
N ASP A 264 20.16 -6.94 4.98
CA ASP A 264 21.24 -5.98 5.25
C ASP A 264 22.20 -5.87 4.05
N GLU A 265 23.27 -5.08 4.18
CA GLU A 265 24.27 -4.91 3.13
C GLU A 265 24.97 -6.23 2.75
N ASP A 266 25.16 -7.12 3.72
CA ASP A 266 25.80 -8.42 3.55
C ASP A 266 24.84 -9.48 2.97
N GLY A 267 23.55 -9.14 2.79
CA GLY A 267 22.51 -10.02 2.27
C GLY A 267 21.83 -10.89 3.33
N HIS A 268 22.12 -10.70 4.62
CA HIS A 268 21.42 -11.40 5.69
C HIS A 268 20.01 -10.86 5.88
N LEU A 269 19.08 -11.76 6.23
CA LEU A 269 17.69 -11.40 6.46
C LEU A 269 17.54 -10.56 7.74
N LYS A 270 17.08 -9.31 7.62
CA LYS A 270 16.70 -8.47 8.78
C LYS A 270 15.24 -8.63 9.16
N VAL A 271 14.35 -8.59 8.16
CA VAL A 271 12.91 -8.77 8.37
C VAL A 271 12.27 -9.39 7.13
N VAL A 272 11.29 -10.25 7.36
CA VAL A 272 10.36 -10.73 6.33
C VAL A 272 8.96 -10.36 6.78
N TYR A 273 8.15 -9.81 5.88
CA TYR A 273 6.76 -9.51 6.13
C TYR A 273 5.89 -9.92 4.93
N PRO A 274 4.69 -10.48 5.15
CA PRO A 274 4.15 -10.91 6.45
C PRO A 274 4.81 -12.21 6.93
N SER A 275 5.22 -12.30 8.19
CA SER A 275 5.71 -13.53 8.83
C SER A 275 4.58 -14.33 9.49
N LYS A 276 4.91 -15.43 10.19
CA LYS A 276 3.91 -16.28 10.87
C LYS A 276 3.09 -15.54 11.93
N THR A 277 3.66 -14.52 12.56
CA THR A 277 3.01 -13.72 13.62
C THR A 277 2.32 -12.47 13.11
N ASP A 278 2.58 -12.08 11.86
CA ASP A 278 1.99 -10.88 11.24
C ASP A 278 0.65 -11.23 10.58
N LEU A 279 -0.20 -10.23 10.34
CA LEU A 279 -1.61 -10.43 9.92
C LEU A 279 -2.40 -11.31 10.91
N GLY A 280 -1.94 -11.44 12.16
CA GLY A 280 -2.62 -12.15 13.25
C GLY A 280 -3.73 -11.35 13.90
N LEU A 281 -4.23 -10.32 13.21
CA LEU A 281 -5.27 -9.45 13.70
C LEU A 281 -6.53 -10.27 13.96
N ALA A 282 -7.01 -10.22 15.19
CA ALA A 282 -8.28 -10.77 15.63
C ALA A 282 -9.47 -9.98 15.03
N ALA A 283 -9.48 -9.78 13.71
CA ALA A 283 -10.65 -9.37 12.99
C ALA A 283 -11.49 -10.64 12.78
N PRO A 284 -12.63 -10.82 13.48
CA PRO A 284 -13.42 -12.05 13.41
C PRO A 284 -13.91 -12.38 11.99
N HIS A 285 -13.83 -11.41 11.10
CA HIS A 285 -14.25 -11.48 9.70
C HIS A 285 -13.09 -11.64 8.71
N VAL A 286 -11.85 -11.88 9.13
CA VAL A 286 -10.70 -12.12 8.23
C VAL A 286 -10.23 -13.57 8.36
N THR A 287 -9.92 -14.19 7.24
CA THR A 287 -9.31 -15.52 7.17
C THR A 287 -8.01 -15.41 6.39
N VAL A 288 -6.89 -15.68 7.06
CA VAL A 288 -5.56 -15.69 6.46
C VAL A 288 -5.20 -17.13 6.10
N ILE A 289 -5.11 -17.42 4.80
CA ILE A 289 -4.63 -18.68 4.24
C ILE A 289 -3.13 -18.54 4.02
N ARG A 290 -2.32 -19.41 4.64
CA ARG A 290 -0.87 -19.46 4.46
C ARG A 290 -0.48 -20.74 3.76
#